data_AF-A0A5K1K8K7-F1
#
_entry.id   AF-A0A5K1K8K7-F1
#
_cell.length_a   1.000
_cell.length_b   1.000
_cell.length_c   1.000
_cell.angle_alpha   90.00
_cell.angle_beta   90.00
_cell.angle_gamma   90.00
#
_symmetry.space_group_name_H-M   'P 1'
#
loop_
_entity.id
_entity.type
_entity.pdbx_description
1 polymer ?
#
loop_
_entity_poly.entity_id
_entity_poly.type
_entity_poly.pdbx_seq_one_letter_code
_entity_poly.pdbx_strand_id
1 'polypeptide(L)'
;TQPTSWVNVLSLATAWEFAGLREAAIARIADIEDCVVQLAAARQYAAHELLPKALEDVLERDASLRVGEYGTLGVELAAGVVRYREVVYPRSGKVVQPCPPPPLVCGSKDKRESLIEKVFGDAFARDWREGSGLRPEAEY
;
A
#
# COMPACT_ATOMS: atom_id res chain seq x y z
N THR A 1 4.01 19.28 -5.31
CA THR A 1 3.35 20.31 -4.48
C THR A 1 1.84 20.05 -4.51
N GLN A 2 1.13 19.54 -3.51
CA GLN A 2 1.42 19.03 -2.16
C GLN A 2 0.59 17.72 -1.95
N PRO A 3 1.20 16.52 -1.94
CA PRO A 3 0.54 15.30 -1.46
C PRO A 3 0.36 15.29 0.07
N THR A 4 0.98 16.23 0.79
CA THR A 4 1.02 16.32 2.25
C THR A 4 -0.19 16.99 2.90
N SER A 5 -1.00 17.75 2.16
CA SER A 5 -2.12 18.50 2.75
C SER A 5 -3.22 17.56 3.28
N TRP A 6 -3.57 16.53 2.51
CA TRP A 6 -4.60 15.57 2.91
C TRP A 6 -4.16 14.62 4.02
N VAL A 7 -2.87 14.31 4.13
CA VAL A 7 -2.32 13.56 5.27
C VAL A 7 -2.48 14.35 6.57
N ASN A 8 -2.25 15.67 6.53
CA ASN A 8 -2.49 16.54 7.69
C ASN A 8 -3.98 16.65 8.02
N VAL A 9 -4.85 16.74 7.00
CA VAL A 9 -6.31 16.73 7.20
C VAL A 9 -6.77 15.41 7.81
N LEU A 10 -6.23 14.27 7.35
CA LEU A 10 -6.51 12.96 7.93
C LEU A 10 -6.05 12.89 9.38
N SER A 11 -4.83 13.36 9.67
CA SER A 11 -4.32 13.44 11.04
C SER A 11 -5.24 14.22 11.97
N LEU A 12 -5.70 15.40 11.54
CA LEU A 12 -6.59 16.24 12.34
C LEU A 12 -7.99 15.62 12.47
N ALA A 13 -8.52 15.06 11.38
CA ALA A 13 -9.82 14.38 11.39
C ALA A 13 -9.83 13.16 12.31
N THR A 14 -8.73 12.39 12.35
CA THR A 14 -8.56 11.28 13.29
C THR A 14 -8.40 11.80 14.72
N ALA A 15 -7.61 12.85 14.95
CA ALA A 15 -7.40 13.40 16.29
C ALA A 15 -8.67 14.01 16.91
N TRP A 16 -9.57 14.54 16.08
CA TRP A 16 -10.83 15.14 16.49
C TRP A 16 -12.06 14.26 16.23
N GLU A 17 -11.85 13.00 15.86
CA GLU A 17 -12.89 12.00 15.62
C GLU A 17 -13.99 12.43 14.63
N PHE A 18 -13.63 13.26 13.64
CA PHE A 18 -14.52 13.66 12.56
C PHE A 18 -14.61 12.57 11.49
N ALA A 19 -15.49 11.59 11.73
CA ALA A 19 -15.67 10.43 10.85
C ALA A 19 -15.86 10.80 9.36
N GLY A 20 -16.78 11.71 9.04
CA GLY A 20 -17.03 12.10 7.65
C GLY A 20 -15.85 12.82 6.98
N LEU A 21 -15.07 13.60 7.74
CA LEU A 21 -13.87 14.24 7.21
C LEU A 21 -12.72 13.24 7.04
N ARG A 22 -12.64 12.25 7.93
CA ARG A 22 -11.68 11.15 7.85
C ARG A 22 -11.91 10.33 6.59
N GLU A 23 -13.15 9.90 6.33
CA GLU A 23 -13.51 9.18 5.10
C GLU A 23 -13.19 10.00 3.84
N ALA A 24 -13.57 11.29 3.83
CA ALA A 24 -13.26 12.18 2.72
C ALA A 24 -11.74 12.32 2.50
N ALA A 25 -10.95 12.43 3.57
CA ALA A 25 -9.50 12.52 3.47
C ALA A 25 -8.88 11.20 2.95
N ILE A 26 -9.39 10.03 3.38
CA ILE A 26 -8.91 8.74 2.88
C ILE A 26 -9.22 8.59 1.39
N ALA A 27 -10.44 8.91 0.96
CA ALA A 27 -10.80 8.91 -0.46
C ALA A 27 -9.86 9.80 -1.29
N ARG A 28 -9.52 10.99 -0.77
CA ARG A 28 -8.57 11.89 -1.46
C ARG A 28 -7.15 11.37 -1.46
N ILE A 29 -6.73 10.61 -0.44
CA ILE A 29 -5.41 9.96 -0.41
C ILE A 29 -5.37 8.78 -1.38
N ALA A 30 -6.48 8.06 -1.58
CA ALA A 30 -6.61 6.99 -2.56
C ALA A 30 -6.40 7.47 -4.02
N ASP A 31 -6.68 8.75 -4.27
CA ASP A 31 -6.47 9.42 -5.56
C ASP A 31 -5.03 9.94 -5.75
N ILE A 32 -4.20 9.98 -4.70
CA ILE A 32 -2.79 10.40 -4.81
C ILE A 32 -1.98 9.26 -5.41
N GLU A 33 -1.19 9.53 -6.45
CA GLU A 33 -0.32 8.53 -7.12
C GLU A 33 0.86 8.03 -6.26
N ASP A 34 1.02 8.52 -5.03
CA ASP A 34 2.13 8.17 -4.15
C ASP A 34 1.75 6.99 -3.24
N CYS A 35 2.08 5.79 -3.70
CA CYS A 35 1.84 4.53 -3.00
C CYS A 35 2.53 4.43 -1.64
N VAL A 36 3.63 5.16 -1.42
CA VAL A 36 4.32 5.20 -0.12
C VAL A 36 3.50 5.98 0.90
N VAL A 37 2.94 7.11 0.47
CA VAL A 37 2.05 7.92 1.31
C VAL A 37 0.76 7.15 1.64
N GLN A 38 0.21 6.43 0.67
CA GLN A 38 -0.98 5.60 0.90
C GLN A 38 -0.71 4.48 1.91
N LEU A 39 0.41 3.76 1.78
CA LEU A 39 0.80 2.72 2.74
C LEU A 39 1.02 3.27 4.16
N ALA A 40 1.71 4.40 4.25
CA ALA A 40 1.95 5.06 5.54
C ALA A 40 0.63 5.50 6.18
N ALA A 41 -0.25 6.14 5.40
CA ALA A 41 -1.57 6.57 5.87
C ALA A 41 -2.45 5.39 6.28
N ALA A 42 -2.45 4.31 5.49
CA ALA A 42 -3.17 3.09 5.77
C ALA A 42 -2.81 2.51 7.13
N ARG A 43 -1.51 2.47 7.44
CA ARG A 43 -1.02 1.91 8.69
C ARG A 43 -1.21 2.87 9.87
N GLN A 44 -0.95 4.15 9.68
CA GLN A 44 -0.98 5.14 10.75
C GLN A 44 -2.40 5.48 11.20
N TYR A 45 -3.36 5.52 10.27
CA TYR A 45 -4.74 5.96 10.53
C TYR A 45 -5.78 4.84 10.38
N ALA A 46 -5.34 3.57 10.34
CA ALA A 46 -6.18 2.40 10.13
C ALA A 46 -7.10 2.55 8.90
N ALA A 47 -6.56 3.11 7.82
CA ALA A 47 -7.27 3.29 6.55
C ALA A 47 -7.05 2.04 5.68
N HIS A 48 -7.67 0.93 6.11
CA HIS A 48 -7.47 -0.40 5.55
C HIS A 48 -7.73 -0.48 4.04
N GLU A 49 -8.69 0.30 3.54
CA GLU A 49 -9.06 0.41 2.12
C GLU A 49 -7.91 0.84 1.18
N LEU A 50 -6.90 1.54 1.71
CA LEU A 50 -5.73 1.95 0.93
C LEU A 50 -4.69 0.83 0.78
N LEU A 51 -4.67 -0.17 1.67
CA LEU A 51 -3.63 -1.20 1.71
C LEU A 51 -3.53 -2.02 0.41
N PRO A 52 -4.63 -2.53 -0.17
CA PRO A 52 -4.52 -3.42 -1.32
C PRO A 52 -3.95 -2.71 -2.55
N LYS A 53 -4.51 -1.54 -2.88
CA LYS A 53 -4.06 -0.74 -4.03
C LYS A 53 -2.62 -0.27 -3.84
N ALA A 54 -2.27 0.26 -2.67
CA ALA A 54 -0.93 0.77 -2.43
C ALA A 54 0.15 -0.33 -2.47
N LEU A 55 -0.16 -1.56 -2.03
CA LEU A 55 0.75 -2.70 -2.17
C LEU A 55 0.93 -3.12 -3.63
N GLU A 56 -0.14 -3.12 -4.42
CA GLU A 56 -0.06 -3.42 -5.86
C GLU A 56 0.76 -2.34 -6.58
N ASP A 57 0.51 -1.06 -6.32
CA ASP A 57 1.24 0.05 -6.92
C ASP A 57 2.74 0.02 -6.57
N VAL A 58 3.10 -0.38 -5.33
CA VAL A 58 4.52 -0.56 -4.96
C VAL A 58 5.19 -1.73 -5.69
N LEU A 59 4.44 -2.78 -6.00
CA LEU A 59 4.94 -3.91 -6.76
C LEU A 59 5.15 -3.56 -8.24
N GLU A 60 4.25 -2.80 -8.83
CA GLU A 60 4.33 -2.32 -10.21
C GLU A 60 5.42 -1.27 -10.41
N ARG A 61 5.81 -0.58 -9.33
CA ARG A 61 6.86 0.44 -9.37
C ARG A 61 8.23 -0.15 -9.71
N ASP A 62 8.77 0.22 -10.86
CA ASP A 62 10.13 -0.17 -11.29
C ASP A 62 11.22 0.25 -10.29
N ALA A 63 11.10 1.44 -9.71
CA ALA A 63 12.07 1.96 -8.76
C ALA A 63 11.98 1.29 -7.39
N SER A 64 13.14 0.93 -6.81
CA SER A 64 13.25 0.50 -5.41
C SER A 64 12.89 1.63 -4.43
N LEU A 65 12.59 1.28 -3.18
CA LEU A 65 12.35 2.28 -2.13
C LEU A 65 13.59 3.15 -1.93
N ARG A 66 13.39 4.46 -1.89
CA ARG A 66 14.41 5.48 -1.60
C ARG A 66 14.58 5.60 -0.09
N VAL A 67 15.76 6.01 0.36
CA VAL A 67 16.10 6.18 1.78
C VAL A 67 15.06 7.04 2.53
N GLY A 68 14.56 8.13 1.93
CA GLY A 68 13.53 8.96 2.55
C GLY A 68 12.18 8.25 2.77
N GLU A 69 11.84 7.29 1.92
CA GLU A 69 10.59 6.52 2.01
C GLU A 69 10.63 5.50 3.15
N TYR A 70 11.81 4.99 3.52
CA TYR A 70 11.98 4.16 4.72
C TYR A 70 11.62 4.94 5.99
N GLY A 71 11.92 6.25 6.02
CA GLY A 71 11.55 7.11 7.13
C GLY A 71 10.02 7.27 7.25
N THR A 72 9.34 7.44 6.10
CA THR A 72 7.88 7.62 6.06
C THR A 72 7.12 6.33 6.39
N LEU A 73 7.56 5.18 5.88
CA LEU A 73 6.91 3.89 6.13
C LEU A 73 7.25 3.30 7.50
N GLY A 74 8.39 3.68 8.06
CA GLY A 74 9.01 2.96 9.16
C GLY A 74 9.77 1.73 8.68
N VAL A 75 10.82 1.36 9.42
CA VAL A 75 11.78 0.32 9.03
C VAL A 75 11.11 -1.05 8.87
N GLU A 76 10.18 -1.41 9.76
CA GLU A 76 9.51 -2.71 9.73
C GLU A 76 8.62 -2.87 8.50
N LEU A 77 7.78 -1.87 8.21
CA LEU A 77 6.88 -1.90 7.07
C LEU A 77 7.67 -1.85 5.75
N ALA A 78 8.68 -0.99 5.67
CA ALA A 78 9.53 -0.91 4.48
C ALA A 78 10.29 -2.22 4.23
N ALA A 79 10.83 -2.87 5.27
CA ALA A 79 11.48 -4.17 5.14
C ALA A 79 10.48 -5.26 4.71
N GLY A 80 9.27 -5.26 5.24
CA GLY A 80 8.19 -6.15 4.81
C GLY A 80 7.85 -5.96 3.33
N VAL A 81 7.73 -4.71 2.88
CA VAL A 81 7.46 -4.37 1.48
C VAL A 81 8.59 -4.85 0.55
N VAL A 82 9.85 -4.63 0.92
CA VAL A 82 11.01 -5.13 0.14
C VAL A 82 10.97 -6.65 0.06
N ARG A 83 10.78 -7.34 1.19
CA ARG A 83 10.68 -8.80 1.25
C ARG A 83 9.52 -9.33 0.40
N TYR A 84 8.37 -8.66 0.46
CA TYR A 84 7.20 -9.01 -0.34
C TYR A 84 7.52 -8.91 -1.83
N ARG A 85 8.16 -7.81 -2.25
CA ARG A 85 8.59 -7.59 -3.63
C ARG A 85 9.61 -8.63 -4.10
N GLU A 86 10.56 -9.03 -3.25
CA GLU A 86 11.52 -10.10 -3.57
C GLU A 86 10.87 -11.48 -3.73
N VAL A 87 9.82 -11.77 -2.97
CA VAL A 87 9.11 -13.05 -3.06
C VAL A 87 8.21 -13.10 -4.30
N VAL A 88 7.57 -11.98 -4.64
CA VAL A 88 6.71 -11.86 -5.84
C VAL A 88 7.55 -11.78 -7.12
N TYR A 89 8.63 -11.00 -7.08
CA TYR A 89 9.59 -10.83 -8.17
C TYR A 89 10.98 -11.28 -7.69
N PRO A 90 11.23 -12.60 -7.61
CA PRO A 90 12.57 -13.08 -7.35
C PRO A 90 13.46 -12.53 -8.45
N ARG A 91 14.46 -11.70 -8.08
CA ARG A 91 15.46 -11.15 -8.99
C ARG A 91 16.11 -12.32 -9.73
N SER A 92 15.58 -12.63 -10.91
CA SER A 92 16.25 -13.49 -11.86
C SER A 92 17.49 -12.70 -12.27
N GLY A 93 18.68 -13.22 -11.98
CA GLY A 93 19.96 -12.51 -12.07
C GLY A 93 20.40 -12.05 -13.46
N LYS A 94 19.48 -11.75 -14.37
CA LYS A 94 19.75 -11.01 -15.60
C LYS A 94 19.70 -9.53 -15.29
N VAL A 95 20.86 -8.87 -15.42
CA VAL A 95 20.93 -7.43 -15.62
C VAL A 95 20.11 -7.13 -16.87
N VAL A 96 18.93 -6.52 -16.73
CA VAL A 96 18.11 -6.09 -17.87
C VAL A 96 17.66 -4.65 -17.61
N GLN A 97 17.74 -3.89 -18.70
CA GLN A 97 17.15 -2.58 -18.98
C GLN A 97 15.77 -2.32 -18.34
N PRO A 98 15.29 -1.05 -18.33
CA PRO A 98 13.92 -0.72 -17.94
C PRO A 98 12.92 -1.40 -18.90
N CYS A 99 12.58 -2.65 -18.59
CA CYS A 99 11.50 -3.37 -19.22
C CYS A 99 10.25 -3.18 -18.36
N PRO A 100 9.07 -2.99 -18.99
CA PRO A 100 7.82 -2.88 -18.26
C PRO A 100 7.61 -4.13 -17.38
N PRO A 101 6.97 -3.98 -16.21
CA PRO A 101 6.74 -5.09 -15.29
C PRO A 101 6.06 -6.24 -16.03
N PRO A 102 6.52 -7.50 -15.86
CA PRO A 102 5.83 -8.63 -16.46
C PRO A 102 4.39 -8.64 -15.93
N PRO A 103 3.40 -9.03 -16.75
CA PRO A 103 2.01 -9.09 -16.32
C PRO A 103 1.96 -9.93 -15.04
N LEU A 104 1.41 -9.35 -13.98
CA LEU A 104 1.20 -10.00 -12.69
C LEU A 104 0.55 -11.36 -12.98
N VAL A 105 1.34 -12.44 -12.97
CA VAL A 105 0.80 -13.79 -13.01
C VAL A 105 0.20 -13.98 -11.62
N CYS A 106 -1.05 -13.53 -11.48
CA CYS A 106 -1.85 -13.69 -10.29
C CYS A 106 -1.95 -15.19 -10.02
N GLY A 107 -1.09 -15.68 -9.11
CA GLY A 107 -1.47 -16.84 -8.32
C GLY A 107 -2.85 -16.58 -7.71
N SER A 108 -3.65 -17.63 -7.55
CA SER A 108 -4.96 -17.58 -6.90
C SER A 108 -4.94 -16.65 -5.68
N LYS A 109 -6.03 -15.90 -5.44
CA LYS A 109 -6.17 -14.91 -4.36
C LYS A 109 -5.61 -15.42 -3.01
N ASP A 110 -5.83 -16.70 -2.73
CA ASP A 110 -5.35 -17.44 -1.57
C ASP A 110 -3.81 -17.45 -1.42
N LYS A 111 -3.07 -17.52 -2.53
CA LYS A 111 -1.60 -17.49 -2.52
C LYS A 111 -1.08 -16.11 -2.14
N ARG A 112 -1.71 -15.02 -2.60
CA ARG A 112 -1.31 -13.65 -2.23
C ARG A 112 -1.56 -13.39 -0.76
N GLU A 113 -2.73 -13.78 -0.27
CA GLU A 113 -3.08 -13.62 1.14
C GLU A 113 -2.13 -14.40 2.06
N SER A 114 -1.84 -15.65 1.71
CA SER A 114 -0.85 -16.47 2.45
C SER A 114 0.55 -15.84 2.44
N LEU A 115 0.93 -15.15 1.37
CA LEU A 115 2.21 -14.44 1.29
C LEU A 115 2.22 -13.17 2.15
N ILE A 116 1.13 -12.41 2.16
CA ILE A 116 0.98 -11.22 3.00
C ILE A 116 1.05 -11.62 4.47
N GLU A 117 0.33 -12.65 4.89
CA GLU A 117 0.39 -13.20 6.25
C GLU A 117 1.81 -13.63 6.61
N LYS A 118 2.50 -14.34 5.71
CA LYS A 118 3.87 -14.80 5.95
C LYS A 118 4.90 -13.67 6.05
N VAL A 119 4.70 -12.57 5.31
CA VAL A 119 5.66 -11.47 5.23
C VAL A 119 5.41 -10.41 6.31
N PHE A 120 4.15 -10.03 6.52
CA PHE A 120 3.75 -8.93 7.40
C PHE A 120 3.07 -9.40 8.69
N GLY A 121 2.69 -10.67 8.78
CA GLY A 121 1.98 -11.25 9.93
C GLY A 121 0.46 -11.24 9.80
N ASP A 122 -0.19 -11.98 10.70
CA ASP A 122 -1.65 -12.20 10.72
C ASP A 122 -2.46 -10.91 10.90
N ALA A 123 -2.03 -10.02 11.81
CA ALA A 123 -2.70 -8.74 12.03
C ALA A 123 -2.76 -7.88 10.75
N PHE A 124 -1.66 -7.84 9.99
CA PHE A 124 -1.60 -7.09 8.74
C PHE A 124 -2.41 -7.76 7.62
N ALA A 125 -2.41 -9.09 7.55
CA ALA A 125 -3.22 -9.83 6.58
C ALA A 125 -4.73 -9.60 6.81
N ARG A 126 -5.17 -9.53 8.07
CA ARG A 126 -6.56 -9.18 8.41
C ARG A 126 -6.91 -7.76 7.96
N ASP A 127 -6.08 -6.78 8.28
CA ASP A 127 -6.26 -5.38 7.85
C ASP A 127 -6.31 -5.27 6.32
N TRP A 128 -5.47 -6.02 5.61
CA TRP A 128 -5.48 -6.08 4.15
C TRP A 128 -6.74 -6.74 3.60
N ARG A 129 -7.26 -7.79 4.26
CA ARG A 129 -8.49 -8.47 3.86
C ARG A 129 -9.71 -7.56 3.99
N GLU A 130 -9.76 -6.78 5.07
CA GLU A 130 -10.80 -5.78 5.30
C GLU A 130 -10.80 -4.72 4.19
N GLY A 131 -9.62 -4.18 3.85
CA GLY A 131 -9.49 -3.26 2.72
C GLY A 131 -9.81 -3.88 1.36
N SER A 132 -9.48 -5.15 1.15
CA SER A 132 -9.72 -5.87 -0.10
C SER A 132 -11.19 -6.22 -0.34
N GLY A 133 -12.01 -6.21 0.72
CA GLY A 133 -13.45 -6.41 0.64
C GLY A 133 -14.22 -5.17 0.18
N LEU A 134 -13.62 -3.99 0.33
CA LEU A 134 -14.19 -2.71 -0.10
C LEU A 134 -13.84 -2.44 -1.57
N ARG A 135 -14.43 -3.21 -2.49
CA ARG A 135 -14.59 -2.71 -3.87
C ARG A 135 -15.75 -1.70 -3.82
N PRO A 136 -15.56 -0.43 -4.22
CA PRO A 136 -16.70 0.34 -4.67
C PRO A 136 -17.20 -0.36 -5.94
N GLU A 137 -18.38 -0.96 -5.87
CA GLU A 137 -19.20 -1.15 -7.06
C GLU A 137 -19.47 0.25 -7.61
N ALA A 138 -18.58 0.69 -8.50
CA ALA A 138 -18.84 1.82 -9.38
C ALA A 138 -19.84 1.32 -10.43
N GLU A 139 -21.12 1.29 -10.06
CA GLU A 139 -22.23 1.32 -11.01
C GLU A 139 -22.71 2.78 -11.09
N TYR A 140 -22.35 3.45 -12.18
CA TYR A 140 -23.03 4.63 -12.71
C TYR A 140 -23.44 4.33 -14.16
#